data_AF-A0A821EXC3-F1
#
_entry.id   AF-A0A821EXC3-F1
#
_cell.length_a   1.000
_cell.length_b   1.000
_cell.length_c   1.000
_cell.angle_alpha   90.00
_cell.angle_beta   90.00
_cell.angle_gamma   90.00
#
_symmetry.space_group_name_H-M   'P 1'
#
loop_
_entity.id
_entity.type
_entity.pdbx_description
1 polymer ?
#
loop_
_entity_poly.entity_id
_entity_poly.type
_entity_poly.pdbx_seq_one_letter_code
_entity_poly.pdbx_strand_id
1 'polypeptide(L)'
;ENYLFAKQIKIGDYLFVLFDGKLKYSPVINITIEMKKGYYAPLTMKGTLLINNVLASCFANVNNHHLAQYYMAPFRYYYKFARFMSLYDPFNINKTDGLYRTVNIMLYFARYFKSDALCL
;
A
#
# COMPACT_ATOMS: atom_id res chain seq x y z
N GLU A 1 2.52 15.30 -3.32
CA GLU A 1 2.36 14.07 -4.11
C GLU A 1 0.87 13.83 -4.29
N ASN A 2 0.38 13.71 -5.52
CA ASN A 2 -1.02 13.39 -5.77
C ASN A 2 -1.14 11.89 -6.01
N TYR A 3 -2.03 11.22 -5.26
CA TYR A 3 -2.26 9.79 -5.37
C TYR A 3 -3.54 9.57 -6.17
N LEU A 4 -3.47 8.72 -7.19
CA LEU A 4 -4.61 8.34 -8.03
C LEU A 4 -4.83 6.84 -7.93
N PHE A 5 -6.08 6.40 -7.95
CA PHE A 5 -6.38 4.98 -7.99
C PHE A 5 -5.97 4.39 -9.34
N ALA A 6 -5.47 3.15 -9.31
CA ALA A 6 -5.08 2.43 -10.52
C ALA A 6 -6.20 2.35 -11.57
N LYS A 7 -7.48 2.31 -11.14
CA LYS A 7 -8.66 2.30 -12.02
C LYS A 7 -8.85 3.62 -12.80
N GLN A 8 -8.32 4.74 -12.30
CA GLN A 8 -8.51 6.06 -12.90
C GLN A 8 -7.38 6.46 -13.86
N ILE A 9 -6.29 5.68 -13.90
CA ILE A 9 -5.14 5.93 -14.77
C ILE A 9 -5.52 5.70 -16.24
N LYS A 10 -5.03 6.56 -17.12
CA LYS A 10 -5.20 6.47 -18.58
C LYS A 10 -3.85 6.40 -19.30
N ILE A 11 -3.87 5.90 -20.53
CA ILE A 11 -2.71 5.94 -21.43
C ILE A 11 -2.34 7.42 -21.64
N GLY A 12 -1.05 7.73 -21.51
CA GLY A 12 -0.52 9.10 -21.54
C GLY A 12 -0.34 9.74 -20.17
N ASP A 13 -0.89 9.17 -19.09
CA ASP A 13 -0.56 9.62 -17.72
C ASP A 13 0.89 9.29 -17.38
N TYR A 14 1.48 10.05 -16.45
CA TYR A 14 2.87 9.85 -16.01
C TYR A 14 2.94 9.17 -14.65
N LEU A 15 3.79 8.16 -14.56
CA LEU A 15 4.10 7.45 -13.32
C LEU A 15 5.54 7.71 -12.89
N PHE A 16 5.78 7.59 -11.59
CA PHE A 16 7.12 7.62 -11.03
C PHE A 16 7.78 6.25 -11.17
N VAL A 17 8.85 6.20 -11.95
CA VAL A 17 9.65 4.99 -12.21
C VAL A 17 11.08 5.22 -11.75
N LEU A 18 11.65 4.23 -11.07
CA LEU A 18 13.04 4.21 -10.66
C LEU A 18 13.91 3.68 -11.81
N PHE A 19 14.73 4.56 -12.38
CA PHE A 19 15.69 4.25 -13.44
C PHE A 19 17.08 4.72 -13.02
N ASP A 20 18.07 3.83 -13.03
CA ASP A 20 19.44 4.09 -12.57
C ASP A 20 19.52 4.69 -11.15
N GLY A 21 18.68 4.21 -10.24
CA GLY A 21 18.62 4.71 -8.86
C GLY A 21 18.00 6.11 -8.70
N LYS A 22 17.50 6.72 -9.78
CA LYS A 22 16.81 8.01 -9.77
C LYS A 22 15.35 7.85 -10.15
N LEU A 23 14.47 8.56 -9.44
CA LEU A 23 13.06 8.62 -9.80
C LEU A 23 12.89 9.54 -11.01
N LYS A 24 12.22 9.02 -12.04
CA LYS A 24 11.88 9.74 -13.28
C LYS A 24 10.40 9.55 -13.58
N TYR A 25 9.84 10.47 -14.35
CA TYR A 25 8.49 10.34 -14.88
C TYR A 25 8.53 9.51 -16.17
N SER A 26 7.68 8.50 -16.25
CA SER A 26 7.49 7.68 -17.45
C SER A 26 6.02 7.63 -17.83
N PRO A 27 5.67 7.80 -19.11
CA PRO A 27 4.29 7.72 -19.55
C PRO A 27 3.77 6.27 -19.53
N VAL A 28 2.47 6.12 -19.29
CA VAL A 28 1.76 4.86 -19.42
C VAL A 28 1.46 4.60 -20.88
N ILE A 29 2.02 3.52 -21.44
CA ILE A 29 1.84 3.13 -22.84
C ILE A 29 0.77 2.05 -23.04
N ASN A 30 0.49 1.25 -22.00
CA ASN A 30 -0.46 0.15 -22.04
C ASN A 30 -1.00 -0.14 -20.63
N ILE A 31 -2.25 -0.58 -20.55
CA ILE A 31 -2.94 -0.94 -19.30
C ILE A 31 -3.58 -2.30 -19.49
N THR A 32 -3.18 -3.27 -18.67
CA THR A 32 -3.70 -4.64 -18.68
C THR A 32 -4.20 -5.03 -17.29
N ILE A 33 -5.25 -5.86 -17.25
CA ILE A 33 -5.81 -6.38 -16.00
C ILE A 33 -5.37 -7.84 -15.85
N GLU A 34 -4.68 -8.15 -14.77
CA GLU A 34 -4.25 -9.52 -14.45
C GLU A 34 -4.90 -9.99 -13.13
N MET A 35 -5.38 -11.23 -13.14
CA MET A 35 -5.91 -11.89 -11.94
C MET A 35 -4.83 -12.79 -11.35
N LYS A 36 -4.39 -12.49 -10.11
CA LYS A 36 -3.39 -13.29 -9.38
C LYS A 36 -3.96 -13.74 -8.03
N LYS A 37 -3.47 -14.87 -7.52
CA LYS A 37 -3.91 -15.44 -6.25
C LYS A 37 -3.17 -14.77 -5.09
N GLY A 38 -3.92 -14.24 -4.13
CA GLY A 38 -3.38 -13.61 -2.92
C GLY A 38 -3.11 -12.11 -3.07
N TYR A 39 -3.02 -11.43 -1.94
CA TYR A 39 -2.71 -10.00 -1.85
C TYR A 39 -1.54 -9.80 -0.90
N TYR A 40 -0.64 -8.88 -1.26
CA TYR A 40 0.51 -8.54 -0.45
C TYR A 40 0.66 -7.01 -0.38
N ALA A 41 0.48 -6.45 0.81
CA ALA A 41 0.59 -5.03 1.08
C ALA A 41 1.36 -4.80 2.39
N PRO A 42 2.70 -4.89 2.37
CA PRO A 42 3.50 -4.66 3.56
C PRO A 42 3.44 -3.18 3.92
N LEU A 43 3.06 -2.88 5.16
CA LEU A 43 2.97 -1.52 5.65
C LEU A 43 4.38 -0.98 5.92
N THR A 44 4.91 -0.19 4.99
CA THR A 44 6.20 0.49 5.18
C THR A 44 6.04 1.73 6.05
N MET A 45 7.16 2.23 6.60
CA MET A 45 7.16 3.47 7.40
C MET A 45 6.71 4.68 6.57
N LYS A 46 7.14 4.77 5.31
CA LYS A 46 6.69 5.83 4.38
C LYS A 46 5.29 5.56 3.81
N GLY A 47 4.79 4.32 3.85
CA GLY A 47 3.52 3.94 3.22
C GLY A 47 3.59 3.89 1.69
N THR A 48 4.78 3.89 1.12
CA THR A 48 5.04 3.70 -0.31
C THR A 48 5.87 2.44 -0.53
N LEU A 49 5.72 1.85 -1.72
CA LEU A 49 6.35 0.63 -2.18
C LEU A 49 6.94 0.85 -3.56
N LEU A 50 8.10 0.26 -3.79
CA LEU A 50 8.68 0.17 -5.12
C LEU A 50 8.43 -1.24 -5.65
N ILE A 51 7.58 -1.36 -6.67
CA ILE A 51 7.20 -2.64 -7.27
C ILE A 51 7.54 -2.58 -8.75
N ASN A 52 8.40 -3.50 -9.22
CA ASN A 52 8.87 -3.52 -10.61
C ASN A 52 9.35 -2.13 -11.08
N ASN A 53 10.13 -1.46 -10.23
CA ASN A 53 10.64 -0.11 -10.44
C ASN A 53 9.57 1.00 -10.49
N VAL A 54 8.29 0.73 -10.25
CA VAL A 54 7.25 1.76 -10.16
C VAL A 54 6.98 2.11 -8.70
N LEU A 55 6.89 3.40 -8.40
CA LEU A 55 6.54 3.87 -7.06
C LEU A 55 5.01 3.83 -6.89
N ALA A 56 4.54 3.06 -5.91
CA ALA A 56 3.13 2.89 -5.60
C ALA A 56 2.87 3.15 -4.10
N SER A 57 1.63 3.44 -3.71
CA SER A 57 1.23 3.47 -2.31
C SER A 57 1.02 2.06 -1.77
N CYS A 58 1.21 1.88 -0.46
CA CYS A 58 0.80 0.67 0.28
C CYS A 58 -0.73 0.57 0.46
N PHE A 59 -1.46 1.65 0.17
CA PHE A 59 -2.88 1.80 0.45
C PHE A 59 -3.69 1.70 -0.84
N ALA A 60 -4.45 0.62 -0.99
CA ALA A 60 -5.27 0.40 -2.18
C ALA A 60 -6.64 1.08 -2.11
N ASN A 61 -7.14 1.37 -0.90
CA ASN A 61 -8.56 1.69 -0.67
C ASN A 61 -8.81 3.09 -0.10
N VAL A 62 -7.76 3.87 0.15
CA VAL A 62 -7.84 5.20 0.76
C VAL A 62 -7.15 6.21 -0.15
N ASN A 63 -7.90 7.20 -0.64
CA ASN A 63 -7.38 8.26 -1.50
C ASN A 63 -6.42 9.21 -0.78
N ASN A 64 -6.67 9.45 0.51
CA ASN A 64 -5.86 10.36 1.28
C ASN A 64 -4.75 9.60 2.02
N HIS A 65 -3.56 9.60 1.42
CA HIS A 65 -2.37 8.95 1.96
C HIS A 65 -2.04 9.39 3.39
N HIS A 66 -2.26 10.67 3.71
CA HIS A 66 -2.00 11.20 5.05
C HIS A 66 -2.96 10.65 6.10
N LEU A 67 -4.25 10.53 5.76
CA LEU A 67 -5.23 9.90 6.65
C LEU A 67 -4.89 8.43 6.87
N ALA A 68 -4.58 7.70 5.80
CA ALA A 68 -4.18 6.29 5.90
C ALA A 68 -2.95 6.11 6.79
N GLN A 69 -1.95 6.98 6.65
CA GLN A 69 -0.76 6.97 7.52
C GLN A 69 -1.11 7.27 8.98
N TYR A 70 -2.00 8.22 9.24
CA TYR A 70 -2.42 8.57 10.60
C TYR A 70 -3.15 7.41 11.29
N TYR A 71 -4.11 6.78 10.61
CA TYR A 71 -4.83 5.63 11.16
C TYR A 71 -3.95 4.41 11.38
N MET A 72 -2.91 4.25 10.56
CA MET A 72 -1.94 3.18 10.74
C MET A 72 -0.79 3.54 11.70
N ALA A 73 -0.70 4.78 12.19
CA ALA A 73 0.29 5.21 13.17
C ALA A 73 0.25 4.44 14.51
N PRO A 74 -0.91 4.19 15.14
CA PRO A 74 -0.95 3.39 16.38
C PRO A 74 -0.47 1.95 16.16
N PHE A 75 -0.85 1.32 15.04
CA PHE A 75 -0.32 0.00 14.67
C PHE A 75 1.20 0.03 14.50
N ARG A 76 1.74 1.05 13.83
CA ARG A 76 3.20 1.24 13.68
C ARG A 76 3.90 1.41 15.03
N TYR A 77 3.31 2.18 15.94
CA TYR A 77 3.86 2.37 17.28
C TYR A 77 3.86 1.05 18.06
N TYR A 78 2.76 0.30 18.00
CA TYR A 78 2.67 -1.02 18.60
C TYR A 78 3.74 -1.97 18.07
N TYR A 79 3.92 -2.05 16.74
CA TYR A 79 4.99 -2.87 16.14
C TYR A 79 6.38 -2.42 16.56
N LYS A 80 6.64 -1.10 16.62
CA LYS A 80 7.92 -0.55 17.06
C LYS A 80 8.20 -0.85 18.53
N PHE A 81 7.17 -0.76 19.38
CA PHE A 81 7.25 -1.05 20.81
C PHE A 81 7.45 -2.55 21.08
N ALA A 82 6.71 -3.41 20.37
CA ALA A 82 6.87 -4.87 20.47
C ALA A 82 8.27 -5.32 20.03
N ARG A 83 8.80 -4.72 18.95
CA ARG A 83 10.19 -4.95 18.51
C ARG A 83 11.21 -4.43 19.52
N PHE A 84 10.96 -3.27 20.12
CA PHE A 84 11.83 -2.69 21.16
C PHE A 84 11.90 -3.59 22.40
N MET A 85 10.77 -4.16 22.82
CA MET A 85 10.70 -5.15 23.90
C MET A 85 11.28 -6.52 23.52
N SER A 86 11.75 -6.72 22.27
CA SER A 86 12.29 -7.99 21.76
C SER A 86 11.33 -9.18 21.87
N LEU A 87 10.01 -8.92 21.92
CA LEU A 87 8.98 -9.95 22.11
C LEU A 87 8.36 -10.45 20.80
N TYR A 88 8.60 -9.77 19.67
CA TYR A 88 7.91 -10.08 18.42
C TYR A 88 8.72 -9.62 17.20
N ASP A 89 9.00 -10.55 16.28
CA ASP A 89 9.53 -10.22 14.95
C ASP A 89 8.42 -10.35 13.89
N PRO A 90 7.69 -9.25 13.60
CA PRO A 90 6.55 -9.27 12.68
C PRO A 90 6.95 -9.53 11.22
N PHE A 91 8.24 -9.56 10.90
CA PHE A 91 8.75 -9.82 9.54
C PHE A 91 9.36 -11.22 9.39
N ASN A 92 9.51 -11.97 10.48
CA ASN A 92 9.94 -13.38 10.44
C ASN A 92 8.75 -14.29 10.15
N ILE A 93 8.08 -14.03 9.02
CA ILE A 93 6.96 -14.82 8.53
C ILE A 93 7.56 -15.71 7.45
N ASN A 94 7.46 -17.03 7.63
CA ASN A 94 7.75 -17.99 6.56
C ASN A 94 7.03 -17.51 5.29
N LYS A 95 7.82 -17.12 4.29
CA LYS A 95 7.39 -16.43 3.06
C LYS A 95 6.37 -17.20 2.21
N THR A 96 5.99 -18.40 2.63
CA THR A 96 5.16 -19.35 1.88
C THR A 96 3.67 -19.04 1.94
N ASP A 97 3.19 -18.34 2.97
CA ASP A 97 1.77 -18.10 3.15
C ASP A 97 1.44 -16.63 2.92
N GLY A 98 0.94 -16.33 1.73
CA GLY A 98 0.46 -15.00 1.32
C GLY A 98 -0.36 -14.34 2.43
N LEU A 99 0.12 -13.19 2.89
CA LEU A 99 -0.26 -12.46 4.11
C LEU A 99 -1.71 -11.95 4.12
N TYR A 100 -2.66 -12.87 4.11
CA TYR A 100 -4.10 -12.63 4.11
C TYR A 100 -4.59 -11.97 5.42
N ARG A 101 -4.02 -12.33 6.57
CA ARG A 101 -4.52 -11.88 7.89
C ARG A 101 -4.32 -10.39 8.13
N THR A 102 -3.12 -9.86 7.88
CA THR A 102 -2.84 -8.43 8.08
C THR A 102 -3.60 -7.57 7.07
N VAL A 103 -3.73 -8.06 5.84
CA VAL A 103 -4.54 -7.39 4.79
C VAL A 103 -6.01 -7.35 5.19
N ASN A 104 -6.56 -8.42 5.77
CA ASN A 104 -7.93 -8.42 6.27
C ASN A 104 -8.17 -7.42 7.40
N ILE A 105 -7.25 -7.31 8.36
CA ILE A 105 -7.34 -6.31 9.43
C ILE A 105 -7.35 -4.91 8.82
N MET A 106 -6.43 -4.66 7.88
CA MET A 106 -6.34 -3.38 7.17
C MET A 106 -7.61 -3.08 6.34
N LEU A 107 -8.17 -4.07 5.66
CA LEU A 107 -9.43 -3.96 4.90
C LEU A 107 -10.64 -3.76 5.82
N TYR A 108 -10.69 -4.42 6.98
CA TYR A 108 -11.74 -4.25 7.96
C TYR A 108 -11.80 -2.79 8.44
N PHE A 109 -10.66 -2.24 8.86
CA PHE A 109 -10.58 -0.83 9.23
C PHE A 109 -10.89 0.09 8.03
N ALA A 110 -10.36 -0.20 6.84
CA ALA A 110 -10.65 0.60 5.65
C ALA A 110 -12.15 0.59 5.27
N ARG A 111 -12.87 -0.52 5.49
CA ARG A 111 -14.33 -0.61 5.26
C ARG A 111 -15.11 0.13 6.33
N TYR A 112 -14.69 0.08 7.59
CA TYR A 112 -15.28 0.87 8.68
C TYR A 112 -15.26 2.37 8.35
N PHE A 113 -14.17 2.87 7.78
CA PHE A 113 -14.04 4.29 7.39
C PHE A 113 -14.70 4.66 6.06
N LYS A 114 -15.00 3.69 5.17
CA LYS A 114 -15.74 3.96 3.93
C LYS A 114 -17.25 4.14 4.16
N SER A 115 -17.74 3.98 5.40
CA SER A 115 -19.17 4.08 5.70
C SER A 115 -19.74 5.49 5.56
N ASP A 116 -18.91 6.54 5.54
CA ASP A 116 -19.36 7.91 5.20
C ASP A 116 -19.42 8.19 3.68
N ALA A 117 -19.09 7.18 2.85
CA ALA A 117 -19.25 7.22 1.39
C ALA A 117 -20.36 6.27 0.90
N LEU A 118 -21.30 5.90 1.78
CA LEU A 118 -22.52 5.15 1.48
C LEU A 118 -23.74 6.08 1.28
N CYS A 119 -23.50 7.34 0.90
CA CYS A 119 -24.47 8.24 0.28
C CYS A 119 -23.93 8.69 -1.09
N LEU A 120 -24.03 7.80 -2.07
CA LEU A 120 -24.26 8.14 -3.48
C LEU A 120 -25.37 7.24 -3.99
#